data_AF-A0A538CVX5-F1
#
_entry.id   AF-A0A538CVX5-F1
#
_cell.length_a   1.000
_cell.length_b   1.000
_cell.length_c   1.000
_cell.angle_alpha   90.00
_cell.angle_beta   90.00
_cell.angle_gamma   90.00
#
_symmetry.space_group_name_H-M   'P 1'
#
loop_
_entity.id
_entity.type
_entity.pdbx_description
1 polymer ?
#
loop_
_entity_poly.entity_id
_entity_poly.type
_entity_poly.pdbx_seq_one_letter_code
_entity_poly.pdbx_strand_id
1 'polypeptide(L)'
;MTPALTQREVALAGVALLAAVVALAVTSPRGSNSGGHLKPVFVPGGGWYTALAGAQPVRYGTRTNCGVMLRPTTRGVVDSVLPCNIKLFVSFGGSPRILTQIVARRPVVPGRRFDVTPGLAEDLGIQGIQRIKWVYAR
;
A
#
# COMPACT_ATOMS: atom_id res chain seq x y z
N MET A 1 -8.29 -55.99 -4.01
CA MET A 1 -7.80 -54.59 -3.98
C MET A 1 -6.70 -54.53 -2.94
N THR A 2 -5.45 -54.28 -3.35
CA THR A 2 -4.28 -54.42 -2.49
C THR A 2 -4.03 -53.14 -1.67
N PRO A 3 -3.91 -53.23 -0.34
CA PRO A 3 -3.87 -52.07 0.58
C PRO A 3 -2.64 -51.16 0.40
N ALA A 4 -1.61 -51.63 -0.31
CA ALA A 4 -0.39 -50.87 -0.59
C ALA A 4 -0.57 -49.78 -1.67
N LEU A 5 -1.55 -49.93 -2.57
CA LEU A 5 -1.84 -48.94 -3.61
C LEU A 5 -2.61 -47.75 -3.03
N THR A 6 -3.62 -48.01 -2.20
CA THR A 6 -4.41 -46.98 -1.52
C THR A 6 -3.56 -46.11 -0.59
N GLN A 7 -2.57 -46.69 0.10
CA GLN A 7 -1.68 -45.94 0.99
C GLN A 7 -0.76 -44.96 0.21
N ARG A 8 -0.30 -45.35 -0.98
CA ARG A 8 0.52 -44.48 -1.84
C ARG A 8 -0.28 -43.33 -2.44
N GLU A 9 -1.52 -43.59 -2.86
CA GLU A 9 -2.39 -42.56 -3.42
C GLU A 9 -2.76 -41.49 -2.39
N VAL A 10 -3.06 -41.88 -1.15
CA VAL A 10 -3.36 -40.93 -0.06
C VAL A 10 -2.14 -40.07 0.29
N ALA A 11 -0.95 -40.67 0.32
CA ALA A 11 0.29 -39.93 0.58
C ALA A 11 0.58 -38.89 -0.52
N LEU A 12 0.42 -39.27 -1.79
CA LEU A 12 0.61 -38.37 -2.93
C LEU A 12 -0.42 -37.23 -2.95
N ALA A 13 -1.69 -37.53 -2.66
CA ALA A 13 -2.73 -36.53 -2.57
C ALA A 13 -2.45 -35.50 -1.46
N GLY A 14 -1.99 -35.96 -0.29
CA GLY A 14 -1.61 -35.08 0.81
C GLY A 14 -0.45 -34.14 0.47
N VAL A 15 0.59 -34.66 -0.18
CA VAL A 15 1.75 -33.85 -0.62
C VAL A 15 1.34 -32.82 -1.67
N ALA A 16 0.49 -33.20 -2.63
CA ALA A 16 -0.01 -32.29 -3.66
C ALA A 16 -0.84 -31.14 -3.05
N LEU A 17 -1.70 -31.44 -2.07
CA LEU A 17 -2.51 -30.44 -1.37
C LEU A 17 -1.64 -29.45 -0.58
N LEU A 18 -0.62 -29.94 0.13
CA LEU A 18 0.33 -29.10 0.86
C LEU A 18 1.11 -28.19 -0.08
N ALA A 19 1.61 -28.73 -1.21
CA ALA A 19 2.32 -27.94 -2.21
C ALA A 19 1.43 -26.83 -2.80
N ALA A 20 0.16 -27.13 -3.08
CA ALA A 20 -0.80 -26.14 -3.58
C ALA A 20 -1.04 -25.02 -2.56
N VAL A 21 -1.22 -25.34 -1.28
CA VAL A 21 -1.43 -24.34 -0.21
C VAL A 21 -0.19 -23.45 -0.04
N VAL A 22 1.01 -24.01 -0.05
CA VAL A 22 2.26 -23.24 0.03
C VAL A 22 2.42 -22.32 -1.18
N ALA A 23 2.14 -22.83 -2.39
CA ALA A 23 2.18 -22.03 -3.61
C ALA A 23 1.19 -20.86 -3.55
N LEU A 24 -0.04 -21.08 -3.10
CA LEU A 24 -1.06 -20.05 -2.88
C LEU A 24 -0.61 -19.01 -1.84
N ALA A 25 0.00 -19.43 -0.74
CA ALA A 25 0.52 -18.51 0.27
C ALA A 25 1.64 -17.59 -0.29
N VAL A 26 2.56 -18.15 -1.08
CA VAL A 26 3.65 -17.38 -1.69
C VAL A 26 3.16 -16.47 -2.82
N THR A 27 2.22 -16.95 -3.63
CA THR A 27 1.72 -16.22 -4.81
C THR A 27 0.56 -15.29 -4.50
N SER A 28 -0.06 -15.39 -3.33
CA SER A 28 -1.18 -14.55 -2.95
C SER A 28 -0.76 -13.07 -3.02
N PRO A 29 -1.34 -12.29 -3.96
CA PRO A 29 -1.01 -10.89 -4.07
C PRO A 29 -1.45 -10.20 -2.78
N ARG A 30 -0.52 -9.57 -2.07
CA ARG A 30 -0.83 -8.68 -0.95
C ARG A 30 -1.75 -7.57 -1.47
N GLY A 31 -3.06 -7.73 -1.27
CA GLY A 31 -4.12 -6.75 -1.52
C GLY A 31 -3.84 -5.80 -2.69
N SER A 32 -4.06 -6.27 -3.92
CA SER A 32 -4.01 -5.40 -5.10
C SER A 32 -5.11 -4.34 -4.98
N ASN A 33 -4.70 -3.10 -4.67
CA ASN A 33 -5.57 -1.93 -4.72
C ASN A 33 -6.22 -1.87 -6.12
N SER A 34 -7.55 -1.90 -6.17
CA SER A 34 -8.39 -1.77 -7.37
C SER A 34 -8.28 -0.36 -7.99
N GLY A 35 -7.08 -0.02 -8.44
CA GLY A 35 -6.69 1.25 -9.04
C GLY A 35 -6.29 1.13 -10.51
N GLY A 36 -6.53 -0.02 -11.13
CA GLY A 36 -5.97 -0.44 -12.42
C GLY A 36 -6.30 0.43 -13.63
N HIS A 37 -7.09 1.51 -13.49
CA HIS A 37 -7.39 2.43 -14.59
C HIS A 37 -7.02 3.90 -14.32
N LEU A 38 -6.52 4.24 -13.13
CA LEU A 38 -6.18 5.64 -12.84
C LEU A 38 -4.84 6.01 -13.47
N LYS A 39 -4.80 7.17 -14.11
CA LYS A 39 -3.62 7.68 -14.80
C LYS A 39 -3.00 8.83 -14.01
N PRO A 40 -1.66 8.95 -14.00
CA PRO A 40 -0.99 10.11 -13.42
C PRO A 40 -1.34 11.39 -14.22
N VAL A 41 -1.73 12.44 -13.51
CA VAL A 41 -1.96 13.78 -14.07
C VAL A 41 -0.71 14.62 -13.87
N PHE A 42 0.15 14.64 -14.89
CA PHE A 42 1.43 15.34 -14.83
C PHE A 42 1.27 16.86 -14.74
N VAL A 43 2.22 17.50 -14.05
CA VAL A 43 2.36 18.96 -14.02
C VAL A 43 2.64 19.47 -15.44
N PRO A 44 2.27 20.72 -15.80
CA PRO A 44 2.78 21.35 -17.02
C PRO A 44 4.31 21.19 -17.08
N GLY A 45 4.81 20.49 -18.12
CA GLY A 45 6.20 20.03 -18.21
C GLY A 45 6.42 18.53 -17.96
N GLY A 46 5.37 17.72 -17.76
CA GLY A 46 5.45 16.25 -17.75
C GLY A 46 6.05 15.62 -16.48
N GLY A 47 6.20 16.40 -15.41
CA GLY A 47 6.93 16.00 -14.21
C GLY A 47 6.10 15.36 -13.10
N TRP A 48 6.81 14.87 -12.08
CA TRP A 48 6.27 14.55 -10.76
C TRP A 48 6.59 15.70 -9.80
N TYR A 49 5.68 15.98 -8.87
CA TYR A 49 6.00 16.87 -7.76
C TYR A 49 6.95 16.19 -6.79
N THR A 50 7.74 16.97 -6.04
CA THR A 50 8.54 16.45 -4.93
C THR A 50 8.08 17.06 -3.62
N ALA A 51 8.15 16.28 -2.54
CA ALA A 51 7.77 16.72 -1.21
C ALA A 51 8.53 15.91 -0.14
N LEU A 52 8.74 16.50 1.03
CA LEU A 52 9.20 15.76 2.20
C LEU A 52 8.03 15.01 2.82
N ALA A 53 8.23 13.74 3.10
CA ALA A 53 7.27 12.84 3.73
C ALA A 53 7.93 12.03 4.83
N GLY A 54 7.16 11.65 5.84
CA GLY A 54 7.64 10.74 6.88
C GLY A 54 6.51 9.98 7.54
N ALA A 55 6.86 8.88 8.20
CA ALA A 55 5.87 8.05 8.89
C ALA A 55 5.50 8.63 10.27
N GLN A 56 4.27 8.39 10.70
CA GLN A 56 3.85 8.54 12.10
C GLN A 56 3.15 7.30 12.59
N PRO A 57 3.26 7.01 13.90
CA PRO A 57 2.34 6.09 14.56
C PRO A 57 0.91 6.54 14.33
N VAL A 58 0.01 5.58 14.09
CA VAL A 58 -1.42 5.83 13.94
C VAL A 58 -2.21 4.96 14.92
N ARG A 59 -3.37 5.44 15.35
CA ARG A 59 -4.31 4.65 16.14
C ARG A 59 -5.23 3.88 15.19
N TYR A 60 -4.99 2.58 15.04
CA TYR A 60 -5.86 1.71 14.25
C TYR A 60 -7.25 1.60 14.87
N GLY A 61 -8.25 1.29 14.05
CA GLY A 61 -9.65 1.24 14.47
C GLY A 61 -10.30 2.62 14.64
N THR A 62 -9.57 3.71 14.37
CA THR A 62 -10.09 5.07 14.42
C THR A 62 -10.47 5.56 13.03
N ARG A 63 -11.57 6.32 12.95
CA ARG A 63 -12.00 7.00 11.74
C ARG A 63 -11.39 8.40 11.66
N THR A 64 -10.76 8.73 10.54
CA THR A 64 -10.16 10.04 10.31
C THR A 64 -11.22 11.10 10.01
N ASN A 65 -10.81 12.37 9.99
CA ASN A 65 -11.68 13.48 9.57
C ASN A 65 -12.07 13.43 8.08
N CYS A 66 -11.38 12.62 7.27
CA CYS A 66 -11.77 12.33 5.89
C CYS A 66 -12.71 11.13 5.76
N GLY A 67 -13.11 10.52 6.89
CA GLY A 67 -13.98 9.35 6.88
C GLY A 67 -13.27 8.08 6.40
N VAL A 68 -11.97 7.94 6.65
CA VAL A 68 -11.25 6.69 6.37
C VAL A 68 -11.06 5.93 7.68
N MET A 69 -11.38 4.64 7.69
CA MET A 69 -11.11 3.77 8.84
C MET A 69 -9.65 3.30 8.78
N LEU A 70 -8.83 3.69 9.76
CA LEU A 70 -7.42 3.32 9.79
C LEU A 70 -7.25 1.86 10.18
N ARG A 71 -6.67 1.09 9.26
CA ARG A 71 -6.29 -0.31 9.43
C ARG A 71 -4.79 -0.47 9.16
N PRO A 72 -4.15 -1.54 9.62
CA PRO A 72 -2.77 -1.84 9.24
C PRO A 72 -2.58 -1.89 7.73
N THR A 73 -3.63 -2.27 6.99
CA THR A 73 -3.62 -2.33 5.54
C THR A 73 -3.90 -1.00 4.84
N THR A 74 -4.15 0.09 5.56
CA THR A 74 -4.46 1.39 4.96
C THR A 74 -3.21 2.03 4.38
N ARG A 75 -3.19 2.20 3.05
CA ARG A 75 -2.17 2.98 2.33
C ARG A 75 -2.73 4.38 2.14
N GLY A 76 -2.15 5.35 2.84
CA GLY A 76 -2.72 6.68 2.93
C GLY A 76 -1.68 7.76 3.18
N VAL A 77 -2.04 8.97 2.78
CA VAL A 77 -1.27 10.19 3.01
C VAL A 77 -2.12 11.16 3.82
N VAL A 78 -1.47 11.89 4.72
CA VAL A 78 -2.02 13.01 5.49
C VAL A 78 -1.38 14.28 4.98
N ASP A 79 -2.19 15.29 4.69
CA ASP A 79 -1.77 16.62 4.27
C ASP A 79 -2.69 17.67 4.90
N SER A 80 -2.24 18.91 5.03
CA SER A 80 -3.04 19.98 5.65
C SER A 80 -3.98 20.69 4.66
N VAL A 81 -3.63 20.67 3.37
CA VAL A 81 -4.25 21.48 2.31
C VAL A 81 -5.10 20.61 1.38
N LEU A 82 -4.59 19.44 1.00
CA LEU A 82 -5.21 18.60 -0.01
C LEU A 82 -6.60 18.10 0.42
N PRO A 83 -7.60 18.11 -0.48
CA PRO A 83 -8.94 17.61 -0.15
C PRO A 83 -8.95 16.13 0.23
N CYS A 84 -9.94 15.74 1.03
CA CYS A 84 -10.12 14.35 1.44
C CYS A 84 -10.37 13.42 0.24
N ASN A 85 -9.84 12.20 0.33
CA ASN A 85 -10.06 11.09 -0.61
C ASN A 85 -9.57 11.33 -2.05
N ILE A 86 -8.86 12.43 -2.31
CA ILE A 86 -8.18 12.59 -3.61
C ILE A 86 -7.12 11.52 -3.74
N LYS A 87 -6.96 10.99 -4.96
CA LYS A 87 -6.03 9.92 -5.25
C LYS A 87 -4.72 10.48 -5.77
N LEU A 88 -3.63 9.87 -5.32
CA LEU A 88 -2.26 10.26 -5.67
C LEU A 88 -1.48 9.00 -6.04
N PHE A 89 -0.57 9.11 -7.01
CA PHE A 89 0.55 8.19 -7.08
C PHE A 89 1.70 8.76 -6.26
N VAL A 90 2.36 7.90 -5.49
CA VAL A 90 3.56 8.24 -4.71
C VAL A 90 4.66 7.24 -5.02
N SER A 91 5.90 7.69 -5.10
CA SER A 91 7.08 6.82 -5.20
C SER A 91 8.27 7.39 -4.43
N PHE A 92 9.16 6.50 -3.99
CA PHE A 92 10.40 6.84 -3.31
C PHE A 92 11.55 5.96 -3.79
N GLY A 93 12.69 6.56 -4.16
CA GLY A 93 13.85 5.81 -4.65
C GLY A 93 13.50 4.89 -5.82
N GLY A 94 13.85 3.60 -5.70
CA GLY A 94 13.54 2.54 -6.67
C GLY A 94 12.21 1.82 -6.44
N SER A 95 11.40 2.25 -5.46
CA SER A 95 10.09 1.63 -5.21
C SER A 95 9.14 1.85 -6.40
N PRO A 96 8.25 0.88 -6.69
CA PRO A 96 7.20 1.09 -7.66
C PRO A 96 6.30 2.26 -7.23
N ARG A 97 5.65 2.92 -8.19
CA ARG A 97 4.62 3.93 -7.86
C ARG A 97 3.44 3.23 -7.19
N ILE A 98 3.02 3.76 -6.05
CA ILE A 98 1.90 3.25 -5.27
C ILE A 98 0.74 4.22 -5.39
N LEU A 99 -0.42 3.70 -5.82
CA LEU A 99 -1.67 4.45 -5.75
C LEU A 99 -2.13 4.52 -4.30
N THR A 100 -2.38 5.73 -3.83
CA THR A 100 -2.84 6.04 -2.48
C THR A 100 -3.88 7.16 -2.52
N GLN A 101 -4.32 7.61 -1.36
CA GLN A 101 -5.26 8.71 -1.22
C GLN A 101 -4.98 9.57 0.02
N ILE A 102 -5.57 10.76 0.06
CA ILE A 102 -5.58 11.58 1.27
C ILE A 102 -6.57 10.98 2.28
N VAL A 103 -6.02 10.35 3.32
CA VAL A 103 -6.80 9.66 4.35
C VAL A 103 -7.11 10.53 5.54
N ALA A 104 -6.41 11.65 5.75
CA ALA A 104 -6.73 12.62 6.78
C ALA A 104 -6.27 14.02 6.32
N ARG A 105 -7.08 15.04 6.60
CA ARG A 105 -6.72 16.43 6.33
C ARG A 105 -6.46 17.17 7.63
N ARG A 106 -5.20 17.23 8.07
CA ARG A 106 -4.81 17.81 9.37
C ARG A 106 -3.40 18.38 9.29
N PRO A 107 -2.97 19.20 10.27
CA PRO A 107 -1.58 19.58 10.42
C PRO A 107 -0.68 18.33 10.40
N VAL A 108 0.34 18.39 9.55
CA VAL A 108 1.44 17.40 9.50
C VAL A 108 2.56 17.86 10.42
N VAL A 109 3.47 16.94 10.77
CA VAL A 109 4.62 17.30 11.62
C VAL A 109 5.48 18.34 10.88
N PRO A 110 5.98 19.39 11.58
CA PRO A 110 6.84 20.40 10.98
C PRO A 110 8.04 19.82 10.25
N GLY A 111 8.47 20.48 9.18
CA GLY A 111 9.61 20.04 8.35
C GLY A 111 9.25 18.99 7.28
N ARG A 112 7.97 18.63 7.14
CA ARG A 112 7.49 17.81 6.03
C ARG A 112 6.12 18.26 5.54
N ARG A 113 5.78 17.86 4.31
CA ARG A 113 4.47 18.14 3.70
C ARG A 113 3.48 17.02 3.96
N PHE A 114 3.96 15.78 4.02
CA PHE A 114 3.13 14.60 4.15
C PHE A 114 3.49 13.78 5.38
N ASP A 115 2.48 13.39 6.17
CA ASP A 115 2.61 12.18 6.99
C ASP A 115 2.09 10.99 6.18
N VAL A 116 2.84 9.90 6.09
CA VAL A 116 2.37 8.67 5.44
C VAL A 116 1.95 7.65 6.50
N THR A 117 0.95 6.82 6.18
CA THR A 117 0.58 5.72 7.08
C THR A 117 1.72 4.70 7.19
N PRO A 118 1.82 3.95 8.30
CA PRO A 118 2.88 2.94 8.46
C PRO A 118 2.93 1.93 7.31
N GLY A 119 1.77 1.43 6.86
CA GLY A 119 1.71 0.51 5.71
C GLY A 119 2.20 1.12 4.40
N LEU A 120 1.98 2.43 4.16
CA LEU A 120 2.53 3.09 2.98
C LEU A 120 4.04 3.35 3.12
N ALA A 121 4.52 3.68 4.32
CA ALA A 121 5.94 3.84 4.58
C ALA A 121 6.72 2.54 4.35
N GLU A 122 6.17 1.41 4.81
CA GLU A 122 6.72 0.07 4.62
C GLU A 122 6.77 -0.28 3.12
N ASP A 123 5.67 -0.14 2.39
CA ASP A 123 5.63 -0.47 0.96
C ASP A 123 6.60 0.41 0.13
N LEU A 124 6.83 1.67 0.53
CA LEU A 124 7.76 2.60 -0.13
C LEU A 124 9.21 2.47 0.36
N GLY A 125 9.46 1.81 1.48
CA GLY A 125 10.78 1.78 2.13
C GLY A 125 11.21 3.12 2.76
N ILE A 126 10.26 3.93 3.22
CA ILE A 126 10.55 5.22 3.85
C ILE A 126 10.94 5.03 5.31
N GLN A 127 12.14 5.46 5.67
CA GLN A 127 12.61 5.57 7.05
C GLN A 127 12.92 7.03 7.38
N GLY A 128 12.39 7.51 8.51
CA GLY A 128 12.52 8.92 8.91
C GLY A 128 11.77 9.89 7.99
N ILE A 129 12.40 11.00 7.66
CA ILE A 129 11.89 12.00 6.72
C ILE A 129 12.64 11.85 5.40
N GLN A 130 11.90 11.66 4.31
CA GLN A 130 12.44 11.39 2.99
C GLN A 130 11.79 12.28 1.93
N ARG A 131 12.54 12.57 0.85
CA ARG A 131 11.98 13.27 -0.31
C ARG A 131 11.32 12.26 -1.25
N ILE A 132 10.00 12.32 -1.35
CA ILE A 132 9.19 11.49 -2.24
C ILE A 132 8.82 12.23 -3.53
N LYS A 133 8.47 11.46 -4.56
CA LYS A 133 7.82 11.94 -5.77
C LYS A 133 6.33 11.64 -5.68
N TRP A 134 5.48 12.57 -6.12
CA TRP A 134 4.04 12.36 -6.14
C TRP A 134 3.36 13.08 -7.30
N VAL A 135 2.16 12.62 -7.67
CA VAL A 135 1.34 13.20 -8.72
C VAL A 135 -0.13 12.86 -8.47
N TYR A 136 -1.07 13.69 -8.93
CA TYR A 136 -2.49 13.35 -8.85
C TYR A 136 -2.82 12.14 -9.72
N ALA A 137 -3.79 11.34 -9.29
CA ALA A 137 -4.34 10.23 -10.04
C ALA A 137 -5.79 10.53 -10.41
N ARG A 138 -6.14 10.38 -11.69
CA ARG A 138 -7.50 10.60 -12.22
C ARG A 138 -7.91 9.45 -13.13
#